data_AF-A0AAN6D8M9-F1
#
_entry.id   AF-A0AAN6D8M9-F1
#
_cell.length_a   1.000
_cell.length_b   1.000
_cell.length_c   1.000
_cell.angle_alpha   90.00
_cell.angle_beta   90.00
_cell.angle_gamma   90.00
#
_symmetry.space_group_name_H-M   'P 1'
#
loop_
_entity.id
_entity.type
_entity.pdbx_description
1 polymer ?
#
loop_
_entity_poly.entity_id
_entity_poly.type
_entity_poly.pdbx_seq_one_letter_code
_entity_poly.pdbx_strand_id
1 'polypeptide(L)'
;MAVPFRGRGLYGGALAAQAIVAALQTEQCGKWKPLSIHCHFLAAAQPGVPLVYKVEDLKVSKNYQVKEVRLFQGESLAFNAVCTLQKTVLEGTAGKVTGQLQHHRKPPAVDALVDQNTAFELWAESNGRKGELHNLKHFYNNEPIEWQFPPHMFDLAQVPERELKLPVSERTLWYKVRTKFSAANEIQRWGITAYLTDYFYLNTNMRLNMPSVAATANAS
;
A
#
# COMPACT_ATOMS: atom_id res chain seq x y z
N MET A 1 -1.14 15.72 -3.34
CA MET A 1 -1.05 14.28 -3.68
C MET A 1 -1.15 14.16 -5.19
N ALA A 2 -0.32 13.32 -5.80
CA ALA A 2 -0.35 13.07 -7.24
C ALA A 2 -1.19 11.82 -7.56
N VAL A 3 -1.67 11.74 -8.80
CA VAL A 3 -2.30 10.54 -9.33
C VAL A 3 -1.17 9.57 -9.74
N PRO A 4 -1.20 8.30 -9.28
CA PRO A 4 -0.21 7.30 -9.69
C PRO A 4 -0.13 7.16 -11.21
N PHE A 5 0.99 6.64 -11.72
CA PHE A 5 1.12 6.35 -13.15
C PHE A 5 -0.04 5.50 -13.65
N ARG A 6 -0.79 6.00 -14.66
CA ARG A 6 -2.04 5.42 -15.19
C ARG A 6 -3.20 5.26 -14.21
N GLY A 7 -3.12 5.90 -13.05
CA GLY A 7 -4.24 6.01 -12.13
C GLY A 7 -5.34 6.91 -12.71
N ARG A 8 -6.58 6.66 -12.28
CA ARG A 8 -7.75 7.51 -12.59
C ARG A 8 -8.11 8.46 -11.45
N GLY A 9 -7.39 8.37 -10.33
CA GLY A 9 -7.61 9.16 -9.12
C GLY A 9 -6.44 9.02 -8.15
N LEU A 10 -6.55 9.68 -7.01
CA LEU A 10 -5.56 9.62 -5.94
C LEU A 10 -5.32 8.19 -5.50
N TYR A 11 -4.08 7.94 -5.09
CA TYR A 11 -3.63 6.63 -4.63
C TYR A 11 -4.44 6.12 -3.42
N GLY A 12 -4.95 4.89 -3.50
CA GLY A 12 -5.79 4.28 -2.46
C GLY A 12 -5.12 4.22 -1.09
N GLY A 13 -3.86 3.77 -1.04
CA GLY A 13 -3.06 3.77 0.17
C GLY A 13 -2.86 5.15 0.80
N ALA A 14 -2.87 6.24 0.00
CA ALA A 14 -2.85 7.59 0.56
C ALA A 14 -4.16 7.92 1.29
N LEU A 15 -5.31 7.48 0.77
CA LEU A 15 -6.60 7.69 1.40
C LEU A 15 -6.72 6.89 2.71
N ALA A 16 -6.29 5.63 2.70
CA ALA A 16 -6.24 4.77 3.88
C ALA A 16 -5.27 5.32 4.95
N ALA A 17 -4.08 5.78 4.54
CA ALA A 17 -3.11 6.40 5.43
C ALA A 17 -3.68 7.64 6.13
N GLN A 18 -4.32 8.53 5.37
CA GLN A 18 -4.94 9.73 5.93
C GLN A 18 -6.14 9.40 6.81
N ALA A 19 -6.89 8.35 6.51
CA ALA A 19 -7.98 7.88 7.38
C ALA A 19 -7.46 7.38 8.74
N ILE A 20 -6.36 6.63 8.77
CA ILE A 20 -5.68 6.22 10.01
C ILE A 20 -5.21 7.45 10.79
N VAL A 21 -4.57 8.40 10.12
CA VAL A 21 -4.09 9.64 10.76
C VAL A 21 -5.26 10.43 11.34
N ALA A 22 -6.35 10.60 10.60
CA ALA A 22 -7.55 11.29 11.06
C ALA A 22 -8.16 10.61 12.30
N ALA A 23 -8.29 9.29 12.28
CA ALA A 23 -8.80 8.52 13.42
C ALA A 23 -7.92 8.71 14.68
N LEU A 24 -6.59 8.67 14.53
CA LEU A 24 -5.65 8.86 15.63
C LEU A 24 -5.58 10.31 16.14
N GLN A 25 -5.79 11.29 15.26
CA GLN A 25 -5.76 12.72 15.62
C GLN A 25 -6.95 13.14 16.49
N THR A 26 -8.07 12.41 16.45
CA THR A 26 -9.18 12.62 17.39
C THR A 26 -8.86 12.22 18.83
N GLU A 27 -7.74 11.54 19.05
CA GLU A 27 -7.35 10.98 20.36
C GLU A 27 -6.12 11.68 20.95
N GLN A 28 -5.89 11.44 22.24
CA GLN A 28 -4.65 11.85 22.90
C GLN A 28 -3.46 11.12 22.26
N CYS A 29 -2.54 11.89 21.68
CA CYS A 29 -1.37 11.39 20.96
C CYS A 29 -0.59 10.36 21.80
N GLY A 30 -0.24 9.21 21.19
CA GLY A 30 0.58 8.15 21.79
C GLY A 30 -0.17 7.14 22.68
N LYS A 31 -1.44 7.41 23.04
CA LYS A 31 -2.24 6.47 23.86
C LYS A 31 -2.80 5.29 23.06
N TRP A 32 -3.04 5.50 21.77
CA TRP A 32 -3.69 4.55 20.89
C TRP A 32 -2.84 4.27 19.65
N LYS A 33 -2.92 3.03 19.17
CA LYS A 33 -2.34 2.56 17.92
C LYS A 33 -3.43 1.90 17.07
N PRO A 34 -3.33 1.92 15.73
CA PRO A 34 -4.25 1.18 14.90
C PRO A 34 -4.05 -0.32 15.10
N LEU A 35 -5.17 -1.04 15.21
CA LEU A 35 -5.20 -2.49 15.23
C LEU A 35 -5.63 -3.03 13.87
N SER A 36 -6.67 -2.46 13.28
CA SER A 36 -7.18 -2.84 11.97
C SER A 36 -7.84 -1.67 11.26
N ILE A 37 -7.93 -1.78 9.94
CA ILE A 37 -8.72 -0.91 9.08
C ILE A 37 -9.44 -1.77 8.05
N HIS A 38 -10.71 -1.49 7.84
CA HIS A 38 -11.52 -2.04 6.77
C HIS A 38 -12.05 -0.86 5.97
N CYS A 39 -11.85 -0.84 4.66
CA CYS A 39 -12.23 0.32 3.86
C CYS A 39 -12.81 -0.05 2.50
N HIS A 40 -13.61 0.88 1.97
CA HIS A 40 -14.24 0.80 0.66
C HIS A 40 -13.91 2.08 -0.12
N PHE A 41 -13.45 1.90 -1.36
CA PHE A 41 -13.24 2.98 -2.32
C PHE A 41 -14.50 3.14 -3.16
N LEU A 42 -15.21 4.25 -2.99
CA LEU A 42 -16.55 4.47 -3.57
C LEU A 42 -16.50 5.32 -4.83
N ALA A 43 -15.60 6.31 -4.86
CA ALA A 43 -15.36 7.15 -6.04
C ALA A 43 -13.87 7.50 -6.16
N ALA A 44 -13.41 7.73 -7.40
CA ALA A 44 -12.04 8.12 -7.66
C ALA A 44 -11.80 9.57 -7.22
N ALA A 45 -11.08 9.74 -6.11
CA ALA A 45 -10.75 11.07 -5.59
C ALA A 45 -9.81 11.82 -6.56
N GLN A 46 -10.02 13.11 -6.77
CA GLN A 46 -9.25 13.92 -7.73
C GLN A 46 -8.22 14.83 -7.05
N PRO A 47 -7.05 15.07 -7.67
CA PRO A 47 -6.12 16.08 -7.18
C PRO A 47 -6.72 17.49 -7.30
N GLY A 48 -6.27 18.41 -6.44
CA GLY A 48 -6.71 19.81 -6.47
C GLY A 48 -8.05 20.10 -5.78
N VAL A 49 -8.85 19.07 -5.48
CA VAL A 49 -10.07 19.21 -4.68
C VAL A 49 -9.78 18.81 -3.22
N PRO A 50 -10.15 19.64 -2.22
CA PRO A 50 -9.92 19.33 -0.80
C PRO A 50 -10.51 17.98 -0.39
N LEU A 51 -9.75 17.23 0.42
CA LEU A 51 -10.21 16.00 1.06
C LEU A 51 -10.70 16.31 2.47
N VAL A 52 -11.97 16.02 2.75
CA VAL A 52 -12.57 16.24 4.08
C VAL A 52 -12.85 14.89 4.75
N TYR A 53 -12.05 14.57 5.78
CA TYR A 53 -12.23 13.38 6.59
C TYR A 53 -13.12 13.69 7.79
N LYS A 54 -14.30 13.08 7.85
CA LYS A 54 -15.21 13.12 9.00
C LYS A 54 -15.03 11.84 9.82
N VAL A 55 -14.76 12.00 11.11
CA VAL A 55 -14.50 10.88 12.03
C VAL A 55 -15.64 10.80 13.03
N GLU A 56 -16.16 9.60 13.24
CA GLU A 56 -17.26 9.32 14.17
C GLU A 56 -16.91 8.12 15.04
N ASP A 57 -17.19 8.22 16.35
CA ASP A 57 -17.01 7.10 17.28
C ASP A 57 -18.17 6.13 17.18
N LEU A 58 -17.91 4.91 16.69
CA LEU A 58 -18.91 3.83 16.68
C LEU A 58 -18.95 3.08 18.01
N LYS A 59 -17.79 2.94 18.68
CA LYS A 59 -17.68 2.26 19.98
C LYS A 59 -16.44 2.73 20.74
N VAL A 60 -16.63 3.04 22.02
CA VAL A 60 -15.53 3.36 22.95
C VAL A 60 -15.54 2.35 24.08
N SER A 61 -14.39 1.73 24.34
CA SER A 61 -14.21 0.80 25.46
C SER A 61 -12.87 1.05 26.15
N LYS A 62 -12.61 0.31 27.23
CA LYS A 62 -11.40 0.47 28.05
C LYS A 62 -10.09 0.32 27.26
N ASN A 63 -10.02 -0.68 26.38
CA ASN A 63 -8.80 -1.06 25.65
C ASN A 63 -8.91 -0.86 24.12
N TYR A 64 -10.11 -0.60 23.60
CA TYR A 64 -10.37 -0.50 22.16
C TYR A 64 -11.34 0.62 21.83
N GLN A 65 -11.14 1.25 20.68
CA GLN A 65 -12.09 2.16 20.06
C GLN A 65 -12.36 1.73 18.62
N VAL A 66 -13.59 1.91 18.16
CA VAL A 66 -13.98 1.69 16.77
C VAL A 66 -14.49 3.01 16.24
N LYS A 67 -13.88 3.48 15.15
CA LYS A 67 -14.19 4.76 14.51
C LYS A 67 -14.59 4.53 13.06
N GLU A 68 -15.62 5.22 12.61
CA GLU A 68 -15.89 5.39 11.18
C GLU A 68 -15.15 6.63 10.68
N VAL A 69 -14.53 6.53 9.51
CA VAL A 69 -13.85 7.63 8.83
C VAL A 69 -14.40 7.74 7.42
N ARG A 70 -15.19 8.78 7.18
CA ARG A 70 -15.81 9.08 5.90
C ARG A 70 -15.05 10.20 5.21
N LEU A 71 -14.54 9.94 4.01
CA LEU A 71 -13.88 10.93 3.16
C LEU A 71 -14.87 11.49 2.15
N PHE A 72 -15.04 12.81 2.19
CA PHE A 72 -15.81 13.57 1.22
C PHE A 72 -14.90 14.41 0.32
N GLN A 73 -15.23 14.48 -0.97
CA GLN A 73 -14.79 15.52 -1.89
C GLN A 73 -16.00 16.30 -2.38
N GLY A 74 -16.11 17.56 -1.95
CA GLY A 74 -17.37 18.30 -2.06
C GLY A 74 -18.48 17.60 -1.29
N GLU A 75 -19.58 17.28 -1.96
CA GLU A 75 -20.72 16.56 -1.38
C GLU A 75 -20.63 15.03 -1.60
N SER A 76 -19.68 14.57 -2.39
CA SER A 76 -19.56 13.15 -2.75
C SER A 76 -18.73 12.39 -1.72
N LEU A 77 -19.27 11.28 -1.22
CA LEU A 77 -18.54 10.33 -0.38
C LEU A 77 -17.62 9.48 -1.28
N ALA A 78 -16.32 9.72 -1.21
CA ALA A 78 -15.34 9.05 -2.06
C ALA A 78 -14.76 7.77 -1.43
N PHE A 79 -14.71 7.72 -0.10
CA PHE A 79 -14.11 6.60 0.62
C PHE A 79 -14.73 6.48 2.02
N ASN A 80 -14.90 5.26 2.50
CA ASN A 80 -15.32 4.98 3.86
C ASN A 80 -14.40 3.94 4.49
N ALA A 81 -14.02 4.15 5.75
CA ALA A 81 -13.25 3.20 6.54
C ALA A 81 -13.81 3.01 7.94
N VAL A 82 -13.71 1.80 8.44
CA VAL A 82 -13.87 1.48 9.87
C VAL A 82 -12.48 1.14 10.42
N CYS A 83 -12.02 1.96 11.36
CA CYS A 83 -10.73 1.85 12.01
C CYS A 83 -10.92 1.35 13.44
N THR A 84 -10.29 0.23 13.79
CA THR A 84 -10.19 -0.21 15.18
C THR A 84 -8.87 0.26 15.75
N LEU A 85 -8.92 1.02 16.83
CA LEU A 85 -7.77 1.46 17.60
C LEU A 85 -7.66 0.61 18.87
N GLN A 86 -6.43 0.29 19.25
CA GLN A 86 -6.09 -0.42 20.48
C GLN A 86 -5.20 0.48 21.34
N LYS A 87 -5.42 0.47 22.66
CA LYS A 87 -4.55 1.19 23.59
C LYS A 87 -3.13 0.63 23.51
N THR A 88 -2.12 1.49 23.47
CA THR A 88 -0.71 1.08 23.35
C THR A 88 -0.29 0.15 24.48
N VAL A 89 -0.78 0.42 25.69
CA VAL A 89 -0.65 -0.44 26.86
C VAL A 89 -2.03 -0.99 27.23
N LEU A 90 -2.20 -2.30 27.07
CA LEU A 90 -3.45 -3.01 27.39
C LEU A 90 -3.60 -3.20 28.90
N GLU A 91 -4.82 -3.03 29.40
CA GLU A 91 -5.15 -3.24 30.79
C GLU A 91 -5.94 -4.54 31.02
N GLY A 92 -5.84 -5.08 32.24
CA GLY A 92 -6.60 -6.26 32.66
C GLY A 92 -6.07 -7.56 32.04
N THR A 93 -6.96 -8.52 31.77
CA THR A 93 -6.60 -9.82 31.18
C THR A 93 -5.99 -9.71 29.79
N ALA A 94 -6.38 -8.69 29.01
CA ALA A 94 -5.82 -8.43 27.69
C ALA A 94 -4.32 -8.07 27.74
N GLY A 95 -3.85 -7.43 28.82
CA GLY A 95 -2.43 -7.13 29.02
C GLY A 95 -1.58 -8.33 29.44
N LYS A 96 -2.21 -9.46 29.78
CA LYS A 96 -1.52 -10.71 30.15
C LYS A 96 -1.33 -11.65 28.96
N VAL A 97 -1.95 -11.36 27.81
CA VAL A 97 -1.80 -12.17 26.60
C VAL A 97 -0.41 -11.92 26.03
N THR A 98 0.44 -12.94 26.10
CA THR A 98 1.78 -12.94 25.51
C THR A 98 1.78 -13.88 24.32
N GLY A 99 2.32 -13.44 23.19
CA GLY A 99 2.36 -14.22 21.96
C GLY A 99 2.38 -13.32 20.75
N GLN A 100 3.31 -13.57 19.85
CA GLN A 100 3.34 -12.96 18.53
C GLN A 100 3.04 -14.05 17.51
N LEU A 101 2.25 -13.71 16.49
CA LEU A 101 2.10 -14.60 15.34
C LEU A 101 3.49 -14.86 14.75
N GLN A 102 3.81 -16.13 14.56
CA GLN A 102 5.03 -16.50 13.84
C GLN A 102 4.70 -16.58 12.35
N HIS A 103 5.64 -16.17 11.52
CA HIS A 103 5.51 -16.37 10.09
C HIS A 103 5.36 -17.87 9.80
N HIS A 104 4.34 -18.24 9.03
CA HIS A 104 4.10 -19.62 8.63
C HIS A 104 5.28 -20.23 7.86
N ARG A 105 6.04 -19.40 7.13
CA ARG A 105 7.23 -19.78 6.36
C ARG A 105 8.38 -18.84 6.69
N LYS A 106 9.61 -19.36 6.65
CA LYS A 106 10.80 -18.50 6.67
C LYS A 106 10.78 -17.60 5.43
N PRO A 107 11.21 -16.33 5.54
CA PRO A 107 11.46 -15.54 4.36
C PRO A 107 12.53 -16.27 3.52
N PRO A 108 12.39 -16.33 2.18
CA PRO A 108 13.43 -16.90 1.33
C PRO A 108 14.69 -16.04 1.41
N ALA A 109 15.81 -16.59 0.94
CA ALA A 109 16.98 -15.78 0.66
C ALA A 109 16.60 -14.77 -0.44
N VAL A 110 16.54 -13.50 -0.07
CA VAL A 110 16.19 -12.41 -0.97
C VAL A 110 17.48 -11.91 -1.61
N ASP A 111 18.07 -12.74 -2.47
CA ASP A 111 19.30 -12.40 -3.18
C ASP A 111 18.97 -11.59 -4.44
N ALA A 112 19.85 -10.65 -4.77
CA ALA A 112 19.80 -9.85 -6.00
C ALA A 112 18.54 -9.01 -6.21
N LEU A 113 17.94 -8.43 -5.15
CA LEU A 113 16.97 -7.36 -5.38
C LEU A 113 17.67 -6.18 -6.05
N VAL A 114 17.05 -5.69 -7.12
CA VAL A 114 17.50 -4.52 -7.85
C VAL A 114 16.62 -3.33 -7.49
N ASP A 115 17.20 -2.13 -7.57
CA ASP A 115 16.41 -0.92 -7.46
C ASP A 115 15.45 -0.78 -8.65
N GLN A 116 14.50 0.14 -8.51
CA GLN A 116 13.47 0.43 -9.48
C GLN A 116 14.02 0.79 -10.88
N ASN A 117 15.08 1.60 -10.98
CA ASN A 117 15.61 2.03 -12.27
C ASN A 117 16.21 0.84 -13.01
N THR A 118 16.98 0.03 -12.30
CA THR A 118 17.57 -1.22 -12.81
C THR A 118 16.47 -2.19 -13.25
N ALA A 119 15.40 -2.37 -12.46
CA ALA A 119 14.27 -3.23 -12.83
C ALA A 119 13.58 -2.78 -14.14
N PHE A 120 13.39 -1.47 -14.33
CA PHE A 120 12.79 -0.93 -15.56
C PHE A 120 13.73 -1.04 -16.77
N GLU A 121 15.04 -0.90 -16.57
CA GLU A 121 16.04 -1.09 -17.63
C GLU A 121 16.00 -2.53 -18.15
N LEU A 122 16.05 -3.52 -17.24
CA LEU A 122 15.99 -4.95 -17.59
C LEU A 122 14.70 -5.29 -18.33
N TRP A 123 13.56 -4.77 -17.85
CA TRP A 123 12.28 -4.95 -18.52
C TRP A 123 12.26 -4.33 -19.92
N ALA A 124 12.73 -3.09 -20.07
CA ALA A 124 12.73 -2.37 -21.34
C ALA A 124 13.66 -3.01 -22.36
N GLU A 125 14.78 -3.57 -21.92
CA GLU A 125 15.69 -4.34 -22.76
C GLU A 125 15.04 -5.63 -23.25
N SER A 126 14.50 -6.45 -22.35
CA SER A 126 13.86 -7.73 -22.68
C SER A 126 12.65 -7.57 -23.61
N ASN A 127 11.91 -6.46 -23.49
CA ASN A 127 10.68 -6.23 -24.24
C ASN A 127 10.86 -5.29 -25.46
N GLY A 128 12.07 -4.78 -25.72
CA GLY A 128 12.33 -3.83 -26.81
C GLY A 128 11.66 -2.45 -26.62
N ARG A 129 11.44 -2.01 -25.36
CA ARG A 129 10.65 -0.81 -25.01
C ARG A 129 11.48 0.35 -24.46
N LYS A 130 12.72 0.50 -24.94
CA LYS A 130 13.66 1.55 -24.46
C LYS A 130 13.07 2.97 -24.54
N GLY A 131 12.17 3.25 -25.49
CA GLY A 131 11.49 4.54 -25.63
C GLY A 131 10.58 4.92 -24.46
N GLU A 132 10.10 3.97 -23.66
CA GLU A 132 9.21 4.22 -22.51
C GLU A 132 9.97 4.46 -21.20
N LEU A 133 11.29 4.19 -21.19
CA LEU A 133 12.10 4.17 -19.98
C LEU A 133 12.15 5.56 -19.29
N HIS A 134 12.27 6.63 -20.08
CA HIS A 134 12.36 7.99 -19.56
C HIS A 134 11.12 8.35 -18.74
N ASN A 135 9.93 8.15 -19.32
CA ASN A 135 8.66 8.48 -18.67
C ASN A 135 8.43 7.61 -17.44
N LEU A 136 8.64 6.29 -17.52
CA LEU A 136 8.48 5.38 -16.38
C LEU A 136 9.38 5.79 -15.21
N LYS A 137 10.67 6.00 -15.47
CA LYS A 137 11.60 6.45 -14.44
C LYS A 137 11.18 7.79 -13.86
N HIS A 138 10.80 8.76 -14.69
CA HIS A 138 10.37 10.08 -14.23
C HIS A 138 9.19 9.99 -13.25
N PHE A 139 8.12 9.29 -13.63
CA PHE A 139 6.92 9.15 -12.79
C PHE A 139 7.23 8.49 -11.45
N TYR A 140 7.84 7.30 -11.50
CA TYR A 140 8.06 6.51 -10.29
C TYR A 140 9.16 7.08 -9.39
N ASN A 141 10.18 7.78 -9.94
CA ASN A 141 11.18 8.47 -9.13
C ASN A 141 10.61 9.68 -8.36
N ASN A 142 9.48 10.23 -8.79
CA ASN A 142 8.79 11.32 -8.08
C ASN A 142 7.88 10.83 -6.94
N GLU A 143 7.67 9.51 -6.81
CA GLU A 143 6.87 8.95 -5.73
C GLU A 143 7.62 8.99 -4.39
N PRO A 144 6.93 9.07 -3.25
CA PRO A 144 7.58 9.30 -1.96
C PRO A 144 8.21 8.03 -1.34
N ILE A 145 8.39 6.99 -2.15
CA ILE A 145 8.83 5.66 -1.75
C ILE A 145 9.95 5.15 -2.66
N GLU A 146 10.74 4.23 -2.13
CA GLU A 146 11.79 3.50 -2.83
C GLU A 146 11.50 2.01 -2.77
N TRP A 147 11.89 1.32 -3.83
CA TRP A 147 11.64 -0.09 -3.99
C TRP A 147 12.90 -0.88 -4.27
N GLN A 148 12.87 -2.13 -3.84
CA GLN A 148 13.76 -3.15 -4.35
C GLN A 148 12.94 -4.40 -4.70
N PHE A 149 13.09 -4.91 -5.92
CA PHE A 149 12.35 -6.05 -6.44
C PHE A 149 13.28 -7.12 -7.01
N PRO A 150 12.77 -8.35 -7.20
CA PRO A 150 13.43 -9.32 -8.03
C PRO A 150 13.61 -8.75 -9.46
N PRO A 151 14.73 -9.06 -10.16
CA PRO A 151 15.00 -8.52 -11.49
C PRO A 151 13.89 -8.77 -12.52
N HIS A 152 13.18 -9.88 -12.35
CA HIS A 152 12.08 -10.37 -13.19
C HIS A 152 10.70 -9.95 -12.65
N MET A 153 10.61 -8.84 -11.90
CA MET A 153 9.34 -8.34 -11.36
C MET A 153 8.34 -7.94 -12.45
N PHE A 154 8.83 -7.23 -13.47
CA PHE A 154 8.01 -6.69 -14.56
C PHE A 154 8.08 -7.51 -15.84
N ASP A 155 8.93 -8.54 -15.87
CA ASP A 155 9.09 -9.43 -17.02
C ASP A 155 8.72 -10.87 -16.65
N LEU A 156 7.50 -11.24 -17.04
CA LEU A 156 6.98 -12.59 -16.81
C LEU A 156 7.71 -13.68 -17.58
N ALA A 157 8.36 -13.34 -18.70
CA ALA A 157 9.13 -14.31 -19.48
C ALA A 157 10.35 -14.82 -18.70
N GLN A 158 10.82 -14.06 -17.71
CA GLN A 158 11.94 -14.42 -16.85
C GLN A 158 11.53 -15.11 -15.55
N VAL A 159 10.21 -15.30 -15.30
CA VAL A 159 9.75 -16.08 -14.15
C VAL A 159 10.09 -17.56 -14.38
N PRO A 160 10.77 -18.23 -13.44
CA PRO A 160 11.12 -19.65 -13.60
C PRO A 160 9.89 -20.53 -13.83
N GLU A 161 9.99 -21.50 -14.74
CA GLU A 161 8.87 -22.42 -15.08
C GLU A 161 8.30 -23.14 -13.84
N ARG A 162 9.16 -23.45 -12.86
CA ARG A 162 8.75 -24.01 -11.57
C ARG A 162 7.74 -23.13 -10.83
N GLU A 163 7.90 -21.81 -10.86
CA GLU A 163 7.03 -20.85 -10.17
C GLU A 163 5.72 -20.67 -10.94
N LEU A 164 5.77 -20.76 -12.28
CA LEU A 164 4.59 -20.77 -13.15
C LEU A 164 3.70 -22.00 -12.90
N LYS A 165 4.30 -23.15 -12.59
CA LYS A 165 3.57 -24.40 -12.29
C LYS A 165 2.97 -24.46 -10.88
N LEU A 166 3.37 -23.59 -9.95
CA LEU A 166 2.77 -23.53 -8.62
C LEU A 166 1.31 -23.05 -8.70
N PRO A 167 0.41 -23.59 -7.87
CA PRO A 167 -0.93 -23.03 -7.74
C PRO A 167 -0.86 -21.59 -7.26
N VAL A 168 -1.80 -20.75 -7.67
CA VAL A 168 -1.79 -19.30 -7.39
C VAL A 168 -1.61 -19.00 -5.90
N SER A 169 -2.21 -19.81 -5.03
CA SER A 169 -2.12 -19.71 -3.56
C SER A 169 -0.74 -19.99 -2.99
N GLU A 170 0.15 -20.64 -3.74
CA GLU A 170 1.51 -21.00 -3.29
C GLU A 170 2.60 -20.10 -3.88
N ARG A 171 2.26 -19.27 -4.86
CA ARG A 171 3.20 -18.32 -5.47
C ARG A 171 3.53 -17.23 -4.45
N THR A 172 4.80 -16.84 -4.39
CA THR A 172 5.27 -15.80 -3.47
C THR A 172 5.99 -14.70 -4.23
N LEU A 173 5.70 -13.45 -3.89
CA LEU A 173 6.47 -12.30 -4.37
C LEU A 173 7.09 -11.60 -3.16
N TRP A 174 8.39 -11.32 -3.26
CA TRP A 174 9.17 -10.64 -2.25
C TRP A 174 9.60 -9.31 -2.81
N TYR A 175 9.45 -8.26 -2.02
CA TYR A 175 9.91 -6.93 -2.37
C TYR A 175 10.21 -6.17 -1.09
N LYS A 176 11.08 -5.18 -1.21
CA LYS A 176 11.32 -4.21 -0.16
C LYS A 176 10.72 -2.89 -0.58
N VAL A 177 9.95 -2.29 0.31
CA VAL A 177 9.43 -0.94 0.14
C VAL A 177 9.80 -0.12 1.36
N ARG A 178 10.26 1.11 1.14
CA ARG A 178 10.51 2.10 2.19
C ARG A 178 10.10 3.48 1.72
N THR A 179 9.89 4.41 2.64
CA THR A 179 9.74 5.82 2.31
C THR A 179 11.09 6.49 2.04
N LYS A 180 11.08 7.53 1.19
CA LYS A 180 12.23 8.44 0.95
C LYS A 180 12.47 9.41 2.11
N PHE A 181 11.55 9.44 3.06
CA PHE A 181 11.52 10.35 4.20
C PHE A 181 11.27 9.55 5.48
N SER A 182 11.65 10.14 6.62
CA SER A 182 11.40 9.55 7.94
C SER A 182 10.09 10.07 8.53
N ALA A 183 9.41 9.23 9.30
CA ALA A 183 8.25 9.65 10.07
C ALA A 183 8.65 10.66 11.17
N ALA A 184 7.94 11.78 11.29
CA ALA A 184 8.19 12.78 12.33
C ALA A 184 7.63 12.37 13.70
N ASN A 185 6.57 11.55 13.74
CA ASN A 185 5.96 11.06 14.97
C ASN A 185 5.31 9.68 14.77
N GLU A 186 4.80 9.09 15.85
CA GLU A 186 4.19 7.76 15.83
C GLU A 186 2.92 7.69 14.97
N ILE A 187 2.08 8.73 14.97
CA ILE A 187 0.88 8.81 14.12
C ILE A 187 1.28 8.73 12.64
N GLN A 188 2.32 9.46 12.25
CA GLN A 188 2.86 9.38 10.89
C GLN A 188 3.46 8.02 10.56
N ARG A 189 4.11 7.33 11.53
CA ARG A 189 4.59 5.95 11.30
C ARG A 189 3.44 5.03 10.94
N TRP A 190 2.31 5.12 11.65
CA TRP A 190 1.12 4.33 11.35
C TRP A 190 0.49 4.68 10.00
N GLY A 191 0.41 5.97 9.66
CA GLY A 191 -0.02 6.41 8.33
C GLY A 191 0.88 5.88 7.21
N ILE A 192 2.20 5.93 7.40
CA ILE A 192 3.18 5.37 6.45
C ILE A 192 2.97 3.86 6.30
N THR A 193 2.80 3.11 7.40
CA THR A 193 2.53 1.67 7.31
C THR A 193 1.30 1.39 6.45
N ALA A 194 0.19 2.09 6.69
CA ALA A 194 -1.03 1.95 5.89
C ALA A 194 -0.83 2.36 4.41
N TYR A 195 -0.05 3.41 4.15
CA TYR A 195 0.32 3.81 2.78
C TYR A 195 1.07 2.70 2.06
N LEU A 196 2.06 2.09 2.71
CA LEU A 196 2.91 1.08 2.08
C LEU A 196 2.16 -0.23 1.77
N THR A 197 1.15 -0.59 2.56
CA THR A 197 0.45 -1.88 2.41
C THR A 197 -0.34 -2.00 1.11
N ASP A 198 -0.82 -0.90 0.54
CA ASP A 198 -1.64 -0.91 -0.66
C ASP A 198 -0.80 -0.83 -1.96
N TYR A 199 0.54 -0.71 -1.87
CA TYR A 199 1.35 -0.29 -3.01
C TYR A 199 1.55 -1.36 -4.06
N PHE A 200 1.82 -2.58 -3.60
CA PHE A 200 2.01 -3.74 -4.47
C PHE A 200 0.98 -4.84 -4.26
N TYR A 201 -0.03 -4.64 -3.41
CA TYR A 201 -1.02 -5.68 -3.12
C TYR A 201 -1.81 -6.13 -4.38
N LEU A 202 -2.23 -5.18 -5.22
CA LEU A 202 -2.88 -5.53 -6.50
C LEU A 202 -1.86 -6.02 -7.52
N ASN A 203 -0.68 -5.39 -7.61
CA ASN A 203 0.37 -5.79 -8.54
C ASN A 203 0.89 -7.21 -8.26
N THR A 204 0.96 -7.66 -7.00
CA THR A 204 1.36 -9.02 -6.63
C THR A 204 0.31 -10.04 -7.10
N ASN A 205 -0.99 -9.75 -6.92
CA ASN A 205 -2.08 -10.58 -7.40
C ASN A 205 -2.20 -10.57 -8.93
N MET A 206 -1.90 -9.43 -9.56
CA MET A 206 -1.94 -9.27 -11.00
C MET A 206 -0.67 -9.75 -11.69
N ARG A 207 0.42 -10.07 -10.97
CA ARG A 207 1.72 -10.41 -11.58
C ARG A 207 1.58 -11.38 -12.75
N LEU A 208 0.68 -12.36 -12.65
CA LEU A 208 0.49 -13.40 -13.68
C LEU A 208 -0.78 -13.24 -14.53
N ASN A 209 -1.55 -12.18 -14.30
CA ASN A 209 -2.71 -11.76 -15.12
C ASN A 209 -2.51 -10.38 -15.76
N MET A 210 -1.36 -9.73 -15.58
CA MET A 210 -1.03 -8.49 -16.26
C MET A 210 -0.87 -8.79 -17.75
N PRO A 211 -1.71 -8.20 -18.64
CA PRO A 211 -1.22 -7.87 -19.97
C PRO A 211 0.08 -7.08 -19.78
N SER A 212 1.06 -7.20 -20.68
CA SER A 212 2.33 -6.47 -20.54
C SER A 212 2.09 -5.04 -20.07
N VAL A 213 2.98 -4.50 -19.22
CA VAL A 213 2.85 -3.16 -18.63
C VAL A 213 2.60 -2.06 -19.70
N ALA A 214 2.65 -2.34 -21.00
CA ALA A 214 1.90 -1.55 -21.97
C ALA A 214 1.29 -2.35 -23.15
N ALA A 215 0.36 -3.26 -22.87
CA ALA A 215 -0.43 -3.94 -23.89
C ALA A 215 -1.79 -3.27 -24.21
N THR A 216 -2.13 -2.12 -23.62
CA THR A 216 -3.45 -1.49 -23.82
C THR A 216 -3.40 -0.06 -24.39
N ALA A 217 -2.44 0.23 -25.26
CA ALA A 217 -2.47 1.46 -26.08
C ALA A 217 -3.23 1.31 -27.40
N ASN A 218 -3.68 0.10 -27.77
CA ASN A 218 -4.43 -0.15 -29.00
C ASN A 218 -5.76 -0.85 -28.69
N ALA A 219 -6.73 -0.08 -28.20
CA ALA A 219 -8.15 -0.36 -28.41
C ALA A 219 -8.86 0.99 -28.43
N SER A 220 -9.08 1.46 -29.65
CA SER A 220 -9.98 2.55 -30.05
C SER A 220 -11.37 2.39 -29.45
#